data_AF-A0AA37QV85-F1
#
_entry.id   AF-A0AA37QV85-F1
#
_cell.length_a   1.000
_cell.length_b   1.000
_cell.length_c   1.000
_cell.angle_alpha   90.00
_cell.angle_beta   90.00
_cell.angle_gamma   90.00
#
_symmetry.space_group_name_H-M   'P 1'
#
loop_
_entity.id
_entity.type
_entity.pdbx_description
1 polymer ?
#
loop_
_entity_poly.entity_id
_entity_poly.type
_entity_poly.pdbx_seq_one_letter_code
_entity_poly.pdbx_strand_id
1 'polypeptide(L)' 'MSIVSIMAAILEEELREHGIRGLTKLDRETIVHSMIERTAELEADIKQRHLESRLDDQD' A
#
# COMPACT_ATOMS: atom_id res chain seq x y z
N MET A 1 7.09 15.94 -7.79
CA MET A 1 6.72 15.41 -6.45
C MET A 1 6.88 13.91 -6.47
N SER A 2 7.24 13.28 -5.34
CA SER A 2 7.27 11.81 -5.20
C SER A 2 5.85 11.23 -5.23
N ILE A 3 5.70 9.98 -5.70
CA ILE A 3 4.43 9.23 -5.63
C ILE A 3 3.88 9.20 -4.21
N VAL A 4 4.75 9.06 -3.20
CA VAL A 4 4.38 9.07 -1.78
C VAL A 4 3.72 10.40 -1.40
N SER A 5 4.28 11.53 -1.82
CA SER A 5 3.73 12.84 -1.51
C SER A 5 2.41 13.12 -2.24
N ILE A 6 2.23 12.60 -3.46
CA ILE A 6 0.96 12.70 -4.21
C ILE A 6 -0.13 11.90 -3.49
N MET A 7 0.15 10.63 -3.16
CA MET A 7 -0.79 9.78 -2.45
C MET A 7 -1.10 10.30 -1.04
N ALA A 8 -0.13 10.91 -0.35
CA ALA A 8 -0.34 11.54 0.95
C ALA A 8 -1.23 12.79 0.88
N ALA A 9 -1.26 13.48 -0.27
CA ALA A 9 -2.18 14.58 -0.52
C ALA A 9 -3.60 14.07 -0.77
N ILE A 10 -3.74 13.02 -1.59
CA ILE A 10 -5.04 12.34 -1.83
C ILE A 10 -5.61 11.80 -0.51
N LEU A 11 -4.78 11.14 0.31
CA LEU A 11 -5.18 10.65 1.63
C LEU A 11 -5.68 11.78 2.54
N GLU A 12 -5.10 12.98 2.47
CA GLU A 12 -5.58 14.13 3.25
C GLU A 12 -6.98 14.57 2.84
N GLU A 13 -7.26 14.57 1.55
CA GLU A 13 -8.57 14.93 0.99
C GLU A 13 -9.63 13.94 1.44
N GLU A 14 -9.38 12.64 1.27
CA GLU A 14 -10.27 11.56 1.70
C GLU A 14 -10.56 11.61 3.20
N LEU A 15 -9.53 11.79 4.04
CA LEU A 15 -9.70 11.89 5.49
C LEU A 15 -10.58 13.11 5.85
N ARG A 16 -10.38 14.24 5.17
CA ARG A 16 -11.13 15.46 5.40
C ARG A 16 -12.61 15.29 5.05
N GLU A 17 -12.91 14.62 3.94
CA GLU A 17 -14.28 14.30 3.53
C GLU A 17 -15.02 13.45 4.57
N HIS A 18 -14.29 12.54 5.23
CA HIS A 18 -14.83 11.68 6.28
C HIS A 18 -14.79 12.33 7.68
N GLY A 19 -14.43 13.62 7.78
CA GLY A 19 -14.35 14.34 9.05
C GLY A 19 -13.16 13.95 9.94
N ILE A 20 -12.22 13.17 9.42
CA ILE A 20 -11.03 12.72 10.12
C ILE A 20 -9.96 13.82 9.99
N ARG A 21 -9.44 14.27 11.13
CA ARG A 21 -8.44 15.35 11.22
C ARG A 21 -7.36 14.96 12.22
N GLY A 22 -6.24 15.69 12.18
CA GLY A 22 -5.17 15.56 13.17
C GLY A 22 -3.97 14.74 12.73
N LEU A 23 -3.97 14.19 11.51
CA LEU A 23 -2.77 13.58 10.93
C LEU A 23 -1.88 14.66 10.30
N THR A 24 -0.60 14.65 10.69
CA THR A 24 0.41 15.52 10.11
C THR A 24 0.74 15.08 8.68
N LYS A 25 1.50 15.90 7.95
CA LYS A 25 2.03 15.50 6.64
C LYS A 25 2.91 14.25 6.75
N LEU A 26 3.78 14.20 7.77
CA LEU A 26 4.68 13.09 8.01
C LEU A 26 3.90 11.79 8.30
N ASP A 27 2.82 11.87 9.07
CA ASP A 27 1.99 10.70 9.36
C ASP A 27 1.38 10.11 8.08
N ARG A 28 0.84 10.98 7.22
CA ARG A 28 0.26 10.56 5.94
C ARG A 28 1.29 9.96 5.00
N GLU A 29 2.46 10.57 4.88
CA GLU A 29 3.56 10.02 4.07
C GLU A 29 4.04 8.66 4.62
N THR A 30 4.10 8.50 5.94
CA THR A 30 4.46 7.23 6.60
C THR A 30 3.42 6.14 6.35
N ILE A 31 2.13 6.47 6.47
CA ILE A 31 1.03 5.54 6.17
C ILE A 31 1.10 5.09 4.71
N VAL A 32 1.23 6.03 3.78
CA VAL A 32 1.34 5.75 2.35
C VAL A 32 2.54 4.86 2.05
N HIS A 33 3.70 5.16 2.63
CA HIS A 33 4.90 4.33 2.45
C HIS A 33 4.66 2.89 2.92
N SER A 34 4.11 2.72 4.13
CA SER A 34 3.83 1.41 4.68
C SER A 34 2.78 0.64 3.87
N MET A 35 1.77 1.32 3.32
CA MET A 35 0.79 0.69 2.43
C MET A 35 1.44 0.19 1.14
N ILE A 36 2.36 0.95 0.55
CA ILE A 36 3.09 0.55 -0.66
C ILE A 36 3.96 -0.69 -0.36
N GLU A 37 4.72 -0.68 0.74
CA GLU A 37 5.56 -1.81 1.14
C GLU A 37 4.73 -3.08 1.35
N ARG A 38 3.67 -3.00 2.14
CA ARG A 38 2.80 -4.17 2.42
C ARG A 38 2.08 -4.68 1.18
N THR A 39 1.74 -3.79 0.24
CA THR A 39 1.14 -4.20 -1.04
C THR A 39 2.16 -4.96 -1.89
N ALA A 40 3.41 -4.48 -1.94
CA ALA A 40 4.48 -5.17 -2.66
C ALA A 40 4.80 -6.55 -2.04
N GLU A 41 4.83 -6.65 -0.71
CA GLU A 41 4.97 -7.93 0.02
C GLU A 41 3.83 -8.89 -0.33
N LEU A 42 2.58 -8.42 -0.25
CA LEU A 42 1.42 -9.25 -0.57
C LEU A 42 1.43 -9.72 -2.03
N GLU A 43 1.82 -8.87 -2.97
CA GLU A 43 1.98 -9.26 -4.37
C GLU A 43 3.06 -10.33 -4.57
N ALA A 44 4.18 -10.23 -3.85
CA ALA A 44 5.24 -11.23 -3.89
C ALA A 44 4.73 -12.58 -3.35
N ASP A 45 4.03 -12.57 -2.21
CA ASP A 45 3.45 -13.76 -1.59
C ASP A 45 2.40 -14.43 -2.48
N ILE A 46 1.57 -13.65 -3.18
CA ILE A 46 0.59 -14.17 -4.14
C ILE A 46 1.30 -14.83 -5.33
N LYS A 47 2.32 -14.17 -5.90
CA LYS A 47 3.09 -14.70 -7.03
C LYS A 47 3.84 -15.99 -6.64
N GLN A 48 4.40 -16.04 -5.43
CA GLN A 48 5.08 -17.23 -4.91
C GLN A 48 4.11 -18.40 -4.78
N ARG A 49 2.96 -18.21 -4.11
CA ARG A 49 1.95 -19.28 -3.95
C ARG A 49 1.43 -19.80 -5.30
N HIS A 50 1.26 -18.91 -6.27
CA HIS A 50 0.83 -19.31 -7.61
C HIS A 50 1.91 -20.09 -8.37
N LEU A 51 3.20 -19.82 -8.11
CA LEU A 51 4.30 -20.59 -8.67
C LEU A 51 4.39 -21.98 -8.04
N GLU A 52 4.29 -22.09 -6.71
CA GLU A 52 4.31 -23.35 -5.97
C GLU A 52 3.16 -24.27 -6.42
N SER A 53 1.93 -23.76 -6.45
CA SER A 53 0.76 -24.50 -6.93
C SER A 53 0.89 -25.01 -8.36
N ARG A 54 1.64 -24.31 -9.23
CA ARG A 54 1.85 -24.74 -10.62
C ARG A 54 2.95 -25.79 -10.78
N LEU A 55 3.85 -25.89 -9.79
CA LEU A 55 4.89 -26.91 -9.77
C LEU A 55 4.35 -28.23 -9.23
N ASP A 56 3.43 -28.19 -8.26
CA ASP A 56 2.76 -29.38 -7.70
C ASP A 56 1.83 -30.09 -8.71
N ASP A 57 1.31 -29.39 -9.73
CA ASP A 57 0.47 -29.95 -10.79
C ASP A 57 1.27 -30.63 -11.94
N GLN A 58 2.61 -30.58 -11.89
CA GLN A 58 3.49 -31.18 -12.92
C GLN A 58 4.17 -32.50 -12.50
N ASP A 59 3.93 -32.98 -11.28
CA ASP A 59 4.36 -34.29 -10.76
C ASP A 59 3.20 -35.31 -10.77
#